data_AF-A0A354DIB6-F1
#
_entry.id   AF-A0A354DIB6-F1
#
_cell.length_a   1.000
_cell.length_b   1.000
_cell.length_c   1.000
_cell.angle_alpha   90.00
_cell.angle_beta   90.00
_cell.angle_gamma   90.00
#
_symmetry.space_group_name_H-M   'P 1'
#
loop_
_entity.id
_entity.type
_entity.pdbx_description
1 polymer ?
#
loop_
_entity_poly.entity_id
_entity_poly.type
_entity_poly.pdbx_seq_one_letter_code
_entity_poly.pdbx_strand_id
1 'polypeptide(L)'
;MAKRFFPFLIILFLTLSTLTGCGQKETSVYSGTIEGIEIPIQSELGGPLKEINSAEGDEVKKGQVLLKLDDRTYALQLEEAKAGVAAAQA
;
A
#
# COMPACT_ATOMS: atom_id res chain seq x y z
N MET A 1 18.41 -17.63 74.61
CA MET A 1 19.14 -16.77 73.65
C MET A 1 18.41 -16.55 72.33
N ALA A 2 17.47 -17.42 71.91
CA ALA A 2 16.75 -17.34 70.63
C ALA A 2 15.69 -16.21 70.49
N LYS A 3 15.14 -15.67 71.59
CA LYS A 3 14.05 -14.67 71.53
C LYS A 3 14.47 -13.27 71.05
N ARG A 4 15.77 -12.91 71.13
CA ARG A 4 16.32 -11.64 70.63
C ARG A 4 16.61 -11.66 69.13
N PHE A 5 16.77 -12.84 68.53
CA PHE A 5 17.00 -13.03 67.09
C PHE A 5 15.70 -13.13 66.28
N PHE A 6 14.58 -13.47 66.94
CA PHE A 6 13.26 -13.56 66.33
C PHE A 6 12.79 -12.27 65.62
N PRO A 7 12.91 -11.05 66.20
CA PRO A 7 12.54 -9.82 65.49
C PRO A 7 13.46 -9.53 64.30
N PHE A 8 14.74 -9.91 64.38
CA PHE A 8 15.70 -9.72 63.29
C PHE A 8 15.39 -10.63 62.10
N LEU A 9 14.92 -11.85 62.38
CA LEU A 9 14.52 -12.83 61.37
C LEU A 9 13.22 -12.40 60.67
N ILE A 10 12.28 -11.78 61.40
CA ILE A 10 11.06 -11.18 60.83
C ILE A 10 11.39 -9.98 59.95
N ILE A 11 12.28 -9.09 60.40
CA ILE A 11 12.70 -7.92 59.60
C ILE A 11 13.41 -8.37 58.32
N LEU A 12 14.31 -9.36 58.42
CA LEU A 12 15.01 -9.92 57.26
C LEU A 12 14.03 -10.54 56.26
N PHE A 13 13.03 -11.28 56.74
CA PHE A 13 11.99 -11.87 55.91
C PHE A 13 11.12 -10.80 55.22
N LEU A 14 10.74 -9.75 55.95
CA LEU A 14 9.94 -8.64 55.42
C LEU A 14 10.71 -7.84 54.35
N THR A 15 12.01 -7.62 54.54
CA THR A 15 12.86 -6.98 53.53
C THR A 15 13.03 -7.84 52.28
N LEU A 16 13.10 -9.17 52.42
CA LEU A 16 13.26 -10.10 51.30
C LEU A 16 12.00 -10.13 50.41
N SER A 17 10.81 -9.98 50.99
CA SER A 17 9.55 -9.93 50.23
C SER A 17 9.44 -8.71 49.32
N THR A 18 10.13 -7.61 49.62
CA THR A 18 10.07 -6.38 48.80
C THR A 18 10.96 -6.42 47.55
N LEU A 19 11.87 -7.41 47.43
CA LEU A 19 12.79 -7.51 46.29
C LEU A 19 12.24 -8.36 45.12
N THR A 20 11.13 -9.09 45.29
CA THR A 20 10.59 -9.99 44.27
C THR A 20 9.60 -9.30 43.32
N GLY A 21 9.97 -8.13 42.78
CA GLY A 21 9.15 -7.35 41.86
C GLY A 21 9.68 -7.39 40.43
N CYS A 22 9.49 -8.49 39.71
CA CYS A 22 9.76 -8.55 38.27
C CYS A 22 8.56 -8.00 37.50
N GLY A 23 8.70 -6.83 36.87
CA GLY A 23 7.69 -6.28 35.96
C GLY A 23 7.88 -6.86 34.56
N GLN A 24 6.99 -7.78 34.13
CA GLN A 24 6.93 -8.20 32.73
C GLN A 24 6.39 -7.05 31.88
N LYS A 25 7.26 -6.49 31.04
CA LYS A 25 6.87 -5.53 30.00
C LYS A 25 6.34 -6.33 28.82
N GLU A 26 5.07 -6.68 28.87
CA GLU A 26 4.34 -7.35 27.79
C GLU A 26 4.39 -6.45 26.55
N THR A 27 5.26 -6.77 25.59
CA THR A 27 5.29 -6.07 24.30
C THR A 27 4.18 -6.67 23.46
N SER A 28 3.08 -5.93 23.30
CA SER A 28 1.96 -6.38 22.48
C SER A 28 2.40 -6.52 21.03
N VAL A 29 2.46 -7.76 20.56
CA VAL A 29 2.70 -8.09 19.15
C VAL A 29 1.36 -8.08 18.44
N TYR A 30 1.24 -7.24 17.42
CA TYR A 30 0.06 -7.17 16.57
C TYR A 30 0.36 -7.80 15.22
N SER A 31 -0.65 -8.44 14.64
CA SER A 31 -0.63 -8.99 13.29
C SER A 31 -1.81 -8.44 12.52
N GLY A 32 -1.60 -8.12 11.25
CA GLY A 32 -2.60 -7.58 10.36
C GLY A 32 -2.07 -7.49 8.94
N THR A 33 -2.97 -7.24 8.00
CA THR A 33 -2.64 -7.08 6.58
C THR A 33 -2.69 -5.60 6.23
N ILE A 34 -1.75 -5.14 5.40
CA ILE A 34 -1.83 -3.81 4.79
C ILE A 34 -2.66 -3.92 3.52
N GLU A 35 -3.72 -3.12 3.44
CA GLU A 35 -4.58 -3.04 2.27
C GLU A 35 -4.30 -1.76 1.49
N GLY A 36 -4.46 -1.83 0.16
CA GLY A 36 -4.35 -0.71 -0.75
C GLY A 36 -5.43 -0.82 -1.83
N ILE A 37 -5.75 0.31 -2.46
CA ILE A 37 -6.64 0.32 -3.62
C ILE A 37 -5.79 0.07 -4.86
N GLU A 38 -6.07 -1.02 -5.56
CA GLU A 38 -5.44 -1.35 -6.83
C GLU A 38 -6.48 -1.32 -7.94
N ILE A 39 -6.17 -0.57 -9.00
CA ILE A 39 -7.06 -0.42 -10.14
C ILE A 39 -6.27 -0.76 -11.41
N PRO A 40 -6.59 -1.86 -12.11
CA PRO A 40 -5.93 -2.18 -13.37
C PRO A 40 -6.36 -1.18 -14.44
N ILE A 41 -5.38 -0.53 -15.07
CA ILE A 41 -5.62 0.39 -16.19
C ILE A 41 -5.56 -0.39 -17.49
N GLN A 42 -6.64 -0.32 -18.27
CA GLN A 42 -6.76 -1.01 -19.56
C GLN A 42 -7.22 -0.02 -20.63
N SER A 43 -6.71 -0.20 -21.85
CA SER A 43 -7.18 0.56 -23.01
C SER A 43 -8.56 0.05 -23.44
N GLU A 44 -9.44 0.97 -23.84
CA GLU A 44 -10.74 0.63 -24.43
C GLU A 44 -10.60 -0.03 -25.81
N LEU A 45 -9.49 0.28 -26.50
CA LEU A 45 -9.17 -0.25 -27.82
C LEU A 45 -7.90 -1.11 -27.76
N GLY A 46 -7.89 -2.20 -28.53
CA GLY A 46 -6.69 -3.01 -28.74
C GLY A 46 -5.82 -2.43 -29.85
N GLY A 47 -4.51 -2.63 -29.78
CA GLY A 47 -3.61 -2.22 -30.85
C GLY A 47 -2.14 -2.36 -30.47
N PRO A 48 -1.22 -2.15 -31.43
CA PRO A 48 0.20 -2.11 -31.14
C PRO A 48 0.53 -0.88 -30.27
N LEU A 49 1.48 -1.04 -29.34
CA LEU A 49 2.05 0.09 -28.62
C LEU A 49 3.00 0.86 -29.54
N LYS A 50 2.86 2.18 -29.54
CA LYS A 50 3.76 3.13 -30.22
C LYS A 50 4.79 3.69 -29.27
N GLU A 51 4.36 4.12 -28.08
CA GLU A 51 5.22 4.77 -27.08
C GLU A 51 4.84 4.33 -25.65
N ILE A 52 5.84 4.28 -24.76
CA ILE A 52 5.68 4.05 -23.32
C ILE A 52 6.27 5.27 -22.60
N ASN A 53 5.45 5.97 -21.82
CA ASN A 53 5.78 7.26 -21.22
C ASN A 53 5.96 7.21 -19.69
N SER A 54 5.78 6.04 -19.07
CA SER A 54 5.90 5.82 -17.64
C SER A 54 6.55 4.47 -17.36
N ALA A 55 7.38 4.41 -16.32
CA ALA A 55 8.00 3.19 -15.82
C ALA A 55 7.30 2.68 -14.55
N GLU A 56 7.63 1.45 -14.17
CA GLU A 56 7.16 0.87 -12.91
C GLU A 56 7.67 1.66 -11.71
N GLY A 57 6.79 1.94 -10.75
CA GLY A 57 7.11 2.72 -9.55
C GLY A 57 6.97 4.24 -9.72
N ASP A 58 6.68 4.74 -10.91
CA ASP A 58 6.46 6.17 -11.14
C ASP A 58 5.17 6.66 -10.48
N GLU A 59 5.23 7.84 -9.85
CA GLU A 59 4.03 8.58 -9.46
C GLU A 59 3.38 9.25 -10.68
N VAL A 60 2.07 9.04 -10.85
CA VAL A 60 1.31 9.55 -12.00
C VAL A 60 0.15 10.43 -11.57
N LYS A 61 -0.25 11.36 -12.45
CA LYS A 61 -1.37 12.27 -12.21
C LYS A 61 -2.58 11.88 -13.07
N LYS A 62 -3.78 12.27 -12.61
CA LYS A 62 -5.02 12.08 -13.38
C LYS A 62 -4.89 12.74 -14.77
N GLY A 63 -5.20 11.97 -15.81
CA GLY A 63 -5.13 12.42 -17.21
C GLY A 63 -3.73 12.35 -17.83
N GLN A 64 -2.72 11.88 -17.10
CA GLN A 64 -1.39 11.65 -17.66
C GLN A 64 -1.45 10.51 -18.67
N VAL A 65 -0.82 10.72 -19.84
CA VAL A 65 -0.68 9.70 -20.88
C VAL A 65 0.43 8.75 -20.47
N LEU A 66 0.07 7.52 -20.09
CA LEU A 66 1.02 6.48 -19.68
C LEU A 66 1.61 5.72 -20.87
N LEU A 67 0.76 5.45 -21.87
CA LEU A 67 1.06 4.65 -23.05
C LEU A 67 0.37 5.28 -24.25
N LYS A 68 0.94 5.11 -25.44
CA LYS A 68 0.32 5.54 -26.70
C LYS A 68 0.20 4.36 -27.64
N LEU A 69 -1.02 4.09 -28.10
CA LEU A 69 -1.26 3.10 -29.15
C LEU A 69 -0.91 3.66 -30.53
N ASP A 70 -0.56 2.77 -31.45
CA ASP A 70 -0.48 3.09 -32.87
C ASP A 70 -1.90 3.30 -33.42
N ASP A 71 -2.21 4.56 -33.74
CA ASP A 71 -3.53 5.03 -34.12
C ASP A 71 -3.76 5.11 -35.63
N ARG A 72 -2.79 4.69 -36.47
CA ARG A 72 -2.87 4.88 -37.93
C ARG A 72 -4.14 4.32 -38.55
N THR A 73 -4.53 3.11 -38.19
CA THR A 73 -5.75 2.47 -38.70
C THR A 73 -7.01 3.21 -38.26
N TYR A 74 -7.05 3.65 -36.99
CA TYR A 74 -8.17 4.42 -36.45
C TYR A 74 -8.27 5.81 -37.07
N ALA A 75 -7.14 6.47 -37.33
CA ALA A 75 -7.08 7.75 -38.01
C ALA A 75 -7.63 7.66 -39.44
N LEU A 76 -7.26 6.61 -40.19
CA LEU A 76 -7.79 6.40 -41.55
C LEU A 76 -9.30 6.14 -41.55
N GLN A 77 -9.80 5.31 -40.62
CA GLN A 77 -11.24 5.06 -40.48
C GLN A 77 -12.02 6.33 -40.12
N LEU A 78 -11.44 7.19 -39.27
CA LEU A 78 -12.04 8.47 -38.92
C LEU A 78 -12.15 9.39 -40.14
N GLU A 79 -11.10 9.49 -40.95
CA GLU A 79 -11.11 10.31 -42.17
C GLU A 79 -12.10 9.78 -43.22
N GLU A 80 -12.20 8.46 -43.39
CA GLU A 80 -13.20 7.83 -44.26
C GLU A 80 -14.63 8.17 -43.81
N ALA A 81 -14.92 8.04 -42.51
CA ALA A 81 -16.23 8.38 -41.95
C ALA A 81 -16.58 9.85 -42.14
N LYS A 82 -15.61 10.77 -41.94
CA LYS A 82 -15.80 12.21 -42.18
C LYS A 82 -16.11 12.50 -43.65
N ALA A 83 -15.42 11.87 -44.58
CA ALA A 83 -15.68 12.03 -46.01
C ALA A 83 -17.10 11.56 -46.38
N GLY A 84 -17.55 10.44 -45.80
CA GLY A 84 -18.93 9.96 -45.96
C GLY A 84 -19.98 10.94 -45.46
N VAL A 85 -19.75 11.56 -44.29
CA VAL A 85 -20.63 12.61 -43.75
C VAL A 85 -20.66 13.84 -44.67
N ALA A 86 -19.49 14.31 -45.12
CA ALA A 86 -19.40 15.47 -46.00
C ALA A 86 -20.14 15.25 -47.34
N ALA A 87 -20.01 14.06 -47.93
CA ALA A 87 -20.71 13.70 -49.16
C ALA A 87 -22.23 13.65 -49.01
N ALA A 88 -22.74 13.28 -47.83
CA ALA A 88 -24.18 13.25 -47.55
C ALA A 88 -24.77 14.64 -47.22
N GLN A 89 -23.93 15.59 -46.82
CA GLN A 89 -24.33 16.96 -46.49
C GLN A 89 -24.25 17.93 -47.69
N ALA A 90 -23.57 17.53 -48.77
CA ALA A 90 -23.48 18.29 -50.02
C ALA A 90 -24.74 18.11 -50.89
#